data_AF-A0A0A9BWF1-F1
#
_entry.id   AF-A0A0A9BWF1-F1
#
_cell.length_a   1.000
_cell.length_b   1.000
_cell.length_c   1.000
_cell.angle_alpha   90.00
_cell.angle_beta   90.00
_cell.angle_gamma   90.00
#
_symmetry.space_group_name_H-M   'P 1'
#
loop_
_entity.id
_entity.type
_entity.pdbx_description
1 polymer ?
#
loop_
_entity_poly.entity_id
_entity_poly.type
_entity_poly.pdbx_seq_one_letter_code
_entity_poly.pdbx_strand_id
1 'polypeptide(L)'
;MDVLSEFLEIWDLIQEVLLQPEVEDVHKWQLDPSGQFSTKSAYNAFFNGSIFFTPSKLIWKSWAPRKCKFFLWLAAHNRCWTADRLARRGLPHPARCSLCDQADETIHHLLSACVFARQF
;
A
#
# COMPACT_ATOMS: atom_id res chain seq x y z
N MET A 1 -25.85 -0.60 25.36
CA MET A 1 -25.14 -1.05 26.57
C MET A 1 -23.67 -0.66 26.53
N ASP A 2 -23.15 -0.26 25.37
CA ASP A 2 -21.71 -0.10 25.11
C ASP A 2 -21.08 1.12 25.79
N VAL A 3 -21.83 2.22 25.96
CA VAL A 3 -21.31 3.44 26.62
C VAL A 3 -21.00 3.22 28.09
N LEU A 4 -21.81 2.39 28.77
CA LEU A 4 -21.62 2.13 30.20
C LEU A 4 -20.45 1.18 30.45
N SER A 5 -20.21 0.23 29.54
CA SER A 5 -19.00 -0.62 29.57
C SER A 5 -17.74 0.19 29.24
N GLU A 6 -17.75 1.01 28.19
CA GLU A 6 -16.62 1.88 27.86
C GLU A 6 -16.28 2.83 29.02
N PHE A 7 -17.30 3.40 29.68
CA PHE A 7 -17.09 4.24 30.86
C PHE A 7 -16.42 3.49 32.01
N LEU A 8 -16.88 2.28 32.32
CA LEU A 8 -16.30 1.47 33.40
C LEU A 8 -14.86 1.04 33.08
N GLU A 9 -14.57 0.68 31.83
CA GLU A 9 -13.20 0.35 31.38
C GLU A 9 -12.25 1.54 31.56
N ILE A 10 -12.67 2.74 31.15
CA ILE A 10 -11.88 3.95 31.32
C ILE A 10 -11.73 4.29 32.81
N TRP A 11 -12.81 4.16 33.58
CA TRP A 11 -12.81 4.41 35.01
C TRP A 11 -11.76 3.54 35.72
N ASP A 12 -11.78 2.23 35.47
CA ASP A 12 -10.82 1.29 36.06
C ASP A 12 -9.37 1.63 35.65
N LEU A 13 -9.13 1.98 34.39
CA LEU A 13 -7.81 2.40 33.92
C LEU A 13 -7.31 3.69 34.58
N ILE A 14 -8.19 4.66 34.81
CA ILE A 14 -7.83 5.95 35.42
C ILE A 14 -7.58 5.80 36.93
N GLN A 15 -8.30 4.90 37.62
CA GLN A 15 -8.11 4.67 39.06
C GLN A 15 -6.67 4.25 39.40
N GLU A 16 -5.95 3.61 38.48
CA GLU A 16 -4.55 3.21 38.66
C GLU A 16 -3.54 4.35 38.40
N VAL A 17 -3.98 5.52 37.89
CA VAL A 17 -3.12 6.64 37.54
C VAL A 17 -2.91 7.58 38.74
N LEU A 18 -1.68 7.59 39.28
CA LEU A 18 -1.27 8.54 40.31
C LEU A 18 -0.57 9.75 39.67
N LEU A 19 -1.25 10.90 39.67
CA LEU A 19 -0.67 12.16 39.19
C LEU A 19 0.38 12.68 40.18
N GLN A 20 1.51 13.15 39.65
CA GLN A 20 2.63 13.69 40.43
C GLN A 20 2.76 15.18 40.14
N PRO A 21 2.24 16.08 41.02
CA PRO A 21 2.15 17.52 40.72
C PRO A 21 3.50 18.22 40.50
N GLU A 22 4.59 17.65 41.01
CA GLU A 22 5.94 18.21 40.90
C GLU A 22 6.75 17.60 39.75
N VAL A 23 6.18 16.67 38.98
CA VAL A 23 6.85 16.03 37.85
C VAL A 23 6.23 16.53 36.56
N GLU A 24 7.04 17.15 35.70
CA GLU A 24 6.59 17.55 34.37
C GLU A 24 6.29 16.32 33.50
N ASP A 25 5.24 16.44 32.68
CA ASP A 25 4.88 15.43 31.71
C ASP A 25 5.99 15.24 30.66
N VAL A 26 6.25 13.99 30.31
CA VAL A 26 7.22 13.63 29.28
C VAL A 26 6.56 12.85 28.16
N HIS A 27 6.88 13.22 26.91
CA HIS A 27 6.44 12.43 25.77
C HIS A 27 7.26 11.13 25.69
N LYS A 28 6.57 9.98 25.79
CA LYS A 28 7.17 8.65 25.63
C LYS A 28 6.78 8.08 24.28
N TRP A 29 7.77 7.87 23.43
CA TRP A 29 7.59 7.26 22.13
C TRP A 29 7.43 5.74 22.27
N GLN A 30 6.19 5.23 22.13
CA GLN A 30 5.88 3.83 22.38
C GLN A 30 6.38 2.87 21.28
N LEU A 31 6.79 3.39 20.12
CA LEU A 31 7.21 2.59 18.97
C LEU A 31 8.73 2.33 18.97
N ASP A 32 9.42 2.66 20.06
CA ASP A 32 10.82 2.28 20.31
C ASP A 32 10.99 1.92 21.80
N PRO A 33 11.67 0.81 22.15
CA PRO A 33 11.87 0.42 23.55
C PRO A 33 12.62 1.45 24.40
N SER A 34 13.41 2.35 23.79
CA SER A 34 14.07 3.44 24.51
C SER A 34 13.09 4.52 25.01
N GLY A 35 11.85 4.53 24.51
CA GLY A 35 10.87 5.57 24.77
C GLY A 35 11.21 6.91 24.10
N GLN A 36 12.27 6.98 23.28
CA GLN A 36 12.71 8.19 22.60
C GLN A 36 12.22 8.21 21.16
N PHE A 37 11.77 9.39 20.72
CA PHE A 37 11.39 9.60 19.33
C PHE A 37 12.63 9.62 18.42
N SER A 38 12.51 9.00 17.26
CA SER A 38 13.43 9.23 16.13
C SER A 38 12.68 9.13 14.80
N THR A 39 13.17 9.82 13.78
CA THR A 39 12.62 9.70 12.41
C THR A 39 12.73 8.25 11.89
N LYS A 40 13.76 7.51 12.31
CA LYS A 40 13.95 6.09 11.97
C LYS A 40 12.88 5.20 12.60
N SER A 41 12.61 5.34 13.90
CA SER A 41 11.59 4.53 14.58
C SER A 41 10.19 4.84 14.06
N ALA A 42 9.90 6.11 13.77
CA ALA A 42 8.67 6.53 13.10
C ALA A 42 8.52 5.92 11.69
N TYR A 43 9.56 5.98 10.86
CA TYR A 43 9.53 5.38 9.53
C TYR A 43 9.29 3.86 9.60
N ASN A 44 10.03 3.16 10.46
CA ASN A 44 9.85 1.71 10.61
C ASN A 44 8.44 1.34 11.07
N ALA A 45 7.88 2.08 12.03
CA ALA A 45 6.52 1.88 12.49
C ALA A 45 5.48 2.12 11.39
N PHE A 46 5.70 3.12 10.52
CA PHE A 46 4.83 3.38 9.37
C PHE A 46 4.75 2.19 8.39
N PHE A 47 5.83 1.41 8.29
CA PHE A 47 5.87 0.20 7.47
C PHE A 47 5.62 -1.09 8.26
N ASN A 48 5.27 -0.99 9.54
CA ASN A 48 4.91 -2.18 10.32
C ASN A 48 3.65 -2.83 9.73
N GLY A 49 3.70 -4.14 9.50
CA GLY A 49 2.63 -4.87 8.81
C GLY A 49 2.58 -4.66 7.29
N SER A 50 3.55 -3.96 6.69
CA SER A 50 3.63 -3.86 5.24
C SER A 50 3.87 -5.23 4.60
N ILE A 51 3.08 -5.54 3.56
CA ILE A 51 3.26 -6.75 2.76
C ILE A 51 4.34 -6.51 1.71
N PHE A 52 5.35 -7.38 1.70
CA PHE A 52 6.42 -7.28 0.73
C PHE A 52 5.92 -7.71 -0.66
N PHE A 53 5.96 -6.80 -1.63
CA PHE A 53 5.70 -7.15 -3.02
C PHE A 53 6.91 -7.87 -3.61
N THR A 54 6.87 -9.21 -3.64
CA THR A 54 7.99 -10.06 -4.07
C THR A 54 8.64 -9.65 -5.41
N PRO A 55 7.88 -9.29 -6.47
CA PRO A 55 8.47 -8.89 -7.75
C PRO A 55 9.22 -7.56 -7.72
N SER A 56 9.10 -6.75 -6.65
CA SER A 56 9.79 -5.45 -6.51
C SER A 56 11.30 -5.58 -6.74
N LYS A 57 11.95 -6.61 -6.16
CA LYS A 57 13.39 -6.83 -6.32
C LYS A 57 13.76 -7.10 -7.78
N LEU A 58 12.97 -7.88 -8.51
CA LEU A 58 13.23 -8.20 -9.92
C LEU A 58 13.15 -6.95 -10.78
N ILE A 59 12.14 -6.10 -10.56
CA ILE A 59 11.94 -4.86 -11.30
C ILE A 59 13.10 -3.89 -11.04
N TRP A 60 13.37 -3.58 -9.77
CA TRP A 60 14.31 -2.53 -9.40
C TRP A 60 15.78 -2.92 -9.59
N LYS A 61 16.13 -4.22 -9.44
CA LYS A 61 17.50 -4.72 -9.66
C LYS A 61 17.82 -5.05 -11.12
N SER A 62 16.86 -5.00 -12.04
CA SER A 62 17.12 -5.24 -13.46
C SER A 62 18.10 -4.22 -14.06
N TRP A 63 18.73 -4.55 -15.20
CA TRP A 63 19.55 -3.62 -15.99
C TRP A 63 18.73 -2.67 -16.88
N ALA A 64 17.39 -2.76 -16.82
CA ALA A 64 16.52 -1.97 -17.66
C ALA A 64 16.63 -0.46 -17.37
N PRO A 65 16.40 0.40 -18.36
CA PRO A 65 16.30 1.84 -18.14
C PRO A 65 15.22 2.19 -17.11
N ARG A 66 15.41 3.32 -16.41
CA ARG A 66 14.47 3.78 -15.36
C ARG A 66 13.01 3.82 -15.84
N LYS A 67 12.76 4.33 -17.06
CA LYS A 67 11.41 4.40 -17.65
C LYS A 67 10.75 3.02 -17.73
N CYS A 68 11.50 1.99 -18.13
CA CYS A 68 11.01 0.61 -18.21
C CYS A 68 10.74 0.02 -16.82
N LYS A 69 11.59 0.29 -15.83
CA LYS A 69 11.37 -0.12 -14.44
C LYS A 69 10.09 0.47 -13.86
N PHE A 70 9.87 1.78 -14.06
CA PHE A 70 8.64 2.45 -13.63
C PHE A 70 7.40 1.88 -14.33
N PHE A 71 7.48 1.62 -15.64
CA PHE A 71 6.39 0.99 -16.37
C PHE A 71 6.07 -0.41 -15.80
N LEU A 72 7.07 -1.25 -15.61
CA LEU A 72 6.89 -2.59 -15.02
C LEU A 72 6.35 -2.52 -13.59
N TRP A 73 6.78 -1.55 -12.80
CA TRP A 73 6.23 -1.30 -11.46
C TRP A 73 4.72 -1.01 -11.52
N LEU A 74 4.30 -0.11 -12.41
CA LEU A 74 2.88 0.17 -12.61
C LEU A 74 2.13 -1.06 -13.12
N ALA A 75 2.70 -1.79 -14.08
CA ALA A 75 2.08 -2.99 -14.62
C ALA A 75 1.87 -4.08 -13.55
N ALA A 76 2.90 -4.30 -12.72
CA ALA A 76 2.89 -5.28 -11.64
C ALA A 76 1.85 -4.98 -10.55
N HIS A 77 1.52 -3.71 -10.33
CA HIS A 77 0.45 -3.28 -9.42
C HIS A 77 -0.91 -3.11 -10.11
N ASN A 78 -1.04 -3.59 -11.36
CA ASN A 78 -2.20 -3.38 -12.23
C ASN A 78 -2.62 -1.90 -12.26
N ARG A 79 -1.66 -0.98 -12.51
CA ARG A 79 -1.80 0.49 -12.45
C ARG A 79 -1.63 1.23 -13.78
N CYS A 80 -1.43 0.51 -14.88
CA CYS A 80 -1.40 1.09 -16.23
C CYS A 80 -2.81 1.52 -16.70
N TRP A 81 -2.89 2.45 -17.64
CA TRP A 81 -4.17 2.87 -18.23
C TRP A 81 -4.60 1.90 -19.33
N THR A 82 -5.35 0.88 -18.94
CA THR A 82 -5.95 -0.14 -19.81
C THR A 82 -7.47 0.01 -19.83
N ALA A 83 -8.15 -0.53 -20.85
CA ALA A 83 -9.61 -0.42 -20.98
C ALA A 83 -10.35 -0.90 -19.73
N ASP A 84 -9.91 -1.99 -19.07
CA ASP A 84 -10.52 -2.47 -17.81
C ASP A 84 -10.49 -1.44 -16.67
N ARG A 85 -9.47 -0.58 -16.64
CA ARG A 85 -9.33 0.49 -15.66
C ARG A 85 -10.16 1.71 -16.00
N LEU A 86 -10.22 2.06 -17.28
CA LEU A 86 -11.10 3.12 -17.76
C LEU A 86 -12.56 2.76 -17.46
N ALA A 87 -12.95 1.50 -17.73
CA ALA A 87 -14.26 0.96 -17.41
C ALA A 87 -14.63 1.09 -15.93
N ARG A 88 -13.73 0.67 -15.03
CA ARG A 88 -13.93 0.80 -13.57
C ARG A 88 -14.09 2.23 -13.08
N ARG A 89 -13.67 3.23 -13.86
CA ARG A 89 -13.79 4.66 -13.55
C ARG A 89 -14.95 5.33 -14.29
N GLY A 90 -15.74 4.58 -15.05
CA GLY A 90 -16.82 5.15 -15.87
C GLY A 90 -16.32 6.05 -17.01
N LEU A 91 -15.06 5.89 -17.43
CA LEU A 91 -14.49 6.65 -18.55
C LEU A 91 -14.76 5.93 -19.88
N PRO A 92 -14.82 6.64 -21.02
CA PRO A 92 -14.94 6.02 -22.33
C PRO A 92 -13.84 4.99 -22.57
N HIS A 93 -14.21 3.80 -23.03
CA HIS A 93 -13.28 2.69 -23.23
C HIS A 93 -13.81 1.74 -24.32
N PRO A 94 -12.93 1.04 -25.05
CA PRO A 94 -13.34 -0.02 -25.95
C PRO A 94 -13.80 -1.24 -25.14
N ALA A 95 -14.81 -1.96 -25.65
CA ALA A 95 -15.31 -3.18 -25.02
C ALA A 95 -14.32 -4.36 -25.11
N ARG A 96 -13.40 -4.30 -26.07
CA ARG A 96 -12.39 -5.33 -26.35
C ARG A 96 -11.03 -4.71 -26.59
N CYS A 97 -9.99 -5.52 -26.45
CA CYS A 97 -8.61 -5.16 -26.76
C CYS A 97 -8.49 -4.62 -28.18
N SER A 98 -7.99 -3.39 -28.32
CA SER A 98 -7.86 -2.72 -29.62
C SER A 98 -6.81 -3.36 -30.55
N LEU A 99 -5.98 -4.26 -30.02
CA LEU A 99 -5.01 -5.01 -30.82
C LEU A 99 -5.63 -6.26 -31.43
N CYS A 100 -6.17 -7.16 -30.60
CA CYS A 100 -6.64 -8.48 -31.05
C CYS A 100 -8.14 -8.60 -31.27
N ASP A 101 -8.95 -7.69 -30.71
CA ASP A 101 -10.42 -7.71 -30.73
C ASP A 101 -11.06 -9.03 -30.24
N GLN A 102 -10.33 -9.83 -29.46
CA GLN A 102 -10.76 -11.17 -29.01
C GLN A 102 -11.12 -11.22 -27.53
N ALA A 103 -10.50 -10.39 -26.68
CA ALA A 103 -10.65 -10.42 -25.23
C ALA A 103 -10.60 -9.00 -24.65
N ASP A 104 -10.96 -8.85 -23.37
CA ASP A 104 -10.87 -7.58 -22.64
C ASP A 104 -9.43 -7.09 -22.55
N GLU A 105 -9.24 -5.77 -22.68
CA GLU A 105 -7.91 -5.17 -22.52
C GLU A 105 -7.55 -5.04 -21.05
N THR A 106 -6.68 -5.95 -20.60
CA THR A 106 -6.00 -5.87 -19.30
C THR A 106 -4.50 -5.76 -19.49
N ILE A 107 -3.77 -5.30 -18.47
CA ILE A 107 -2.31 -5.19 -18.57
C ILE A 107 -1.65 -6.56 -18.78
N HIS A 108 -2.18 -7.61 -18.18
CA HIS A 108 -1.73 -8.99 -18.41
C HIS A 108 -2.01 -9.41 -19.85
N HIS A 109 -3.20 -9.11 -20.38
CA HIS A 109 -3.50 -9.40 -21.78
C HIS A 109 -2.54 -8.68 -22.71
N LEU A 110 -2.33 -7.36 -22.55
CA LEU A 110 -1.45 -6.59 -23.41
C LEU A 110 0.01 -7.05 -23.39
N LEU A 111 0.52 -7.50 -22.24
CA LEU A 111 1.95 -7.84 -22.09
C LEU A 111 2.29 -9.32 -22.30
N SER A 112 1.35 -10.24 -22.12
CA SER A 112 1.66 -11.68 -22.17
C SER A 112 0.62 -12.54 -22.89
N ALA A 113 -0.67 -12.23 -22.78
CA ALA A 113 -1.71 -13.12 -23.31
C ALA A 113 -2.18 -12.78 -24.74
N CYS A 114 -2.05 -11.52 -25.16
CA CYS A 114 -2.47 -11.04 -26.47
C CYS A 114 -1.70 -11.75 -27.59
N VAL A 115 -2.39 -12.10 -28.68
CA VAL A 115 -1.78 -12.79 -29.82
C VAL A 115 -0.57 -12.01 -30.37
N PHE A 116 -0.66 -10.68 -30.36
CA PHE A 116 0.40 -9.79 -30.83
C PHE A 116 1.58 -9.70 -29.86
N ALA A 117 1.35 -9.84 -28.56
CA ALA A 117 2.42 -9.86 -27.57
C ALA A 117 3.24 -11.17 -27.62
N ARG A 118 2.61 -12.26 -28.06
CA ARG A 118 3.22 -13.59 -28.17
C ARG A 118 4.04 -13.81 -29.45
N GLN A 119 4.09 -12.84 -30.36
CA GLN A 119 4.77 -12.96 -31.66
C GLN A 119 6.28 -12.64 -31.60
N PHE A 120 6.85 -12.44 -30.41
CA PHE A 120 8.25 -12.08 -30.20
C PHE A 120 9.01 -13.10 -29.37
#